data_AF-A0A8T6SIX2-F1
#
_entry.id   AF-A0A8T6SIX2-F1
#
_cell.length_a   1.000
_cell.length_b   1.000
_cell.length_c   1.000
_cell.angle_alpha   90.00
_cell.angle_beta   90.00
_cell.angle_gamma   90.00
#
_symmetry.space_group_name_H-M   'P 1'
#
loop_
_entity.id
_entity.type
_entity.pdbx_description
1 polymer ?
#
loop_
_entity_poly.entity_id
_entity_poly.type
_entity_poly.pdbx_seq_one_letter_code
_entity_poly.pdbx_strand_id
1 'polypeptide(L)' 'MSFEEKDDYVKVKPRRFLGSDNFAKIASIVRGMDGDYVSAGKQSHFRIPKTKT' A
#
# COMPACT_ATOMS: atom_id res chain seq x y z
N MET A 1 -0.28 -12.26 -0.81
CA MET A 1 -0.42 -10.84 -0.45
C MET A 1 -1.40 -10.78 0.70
N SER A 2 -1.22 -9.91 1.69
CA SER A 2 -2.23 -9.73 2.75
C SER A 2 -2.83 -8.34 2.62
N PHE A 3 -4.15 -8.28 2.60
CA PHE A 3 -4.93 -7.05 2.64
C PHE A 3 -5.59 -7.01 4.01
N GLU A 4 -5.21 -6.04 4.83
CA GLU A 4 -5.88 -5.77 6.10
C GLU A 4 -6.72 -4.52 5.90
N GLU A 5 -8.03 -4.68 5.89
CA GLU A 5 -8.94 -3.55 5.85
C GLU A 5 -9.11 -3.01 7.28
N LYS A 6 -8.76 -1.75 7.47
CA LYS A 6 -9.13 -0.98 8.67
C LYS A 6 -10.31 -0.07 8.32
N ASP A 7 -10.98 0.44 9.35
CA ASP A 7 -12.09 1.37 9.20
C ASP A 7 -11.73 2.61 8.35
N ASP A 8 -10.53 3.18 8.56
CA ASP A 8 -10.08 4.38 7.83
C ASP A 8 -9.25 4.10 6.57
N TYR A 9 -8.59 2.95 6.48
CA TYR A 9 -7.64 2.68 5.40
C TYR A 9 -7.47 1.19 5.10
N VAL A 10 -7.14 0.87 3.86
CA VAL A 10 -6.72 -0.46 3.43
C VAL A 10 -5.20 -0.55 3.53
N LYS A 11 -4.72 -1.48 4.33
CA LYS A 11 -3.30 -1.79 4.46
C LYS A 11 -2.95 -2.95 3.52
N VAL A 12 -2.05 -2.67 2.59
CA VAL A 12 -1.59 -3.64 1.59
C VAL A 12 -0.16 -4.05 1.93
N LYS A 13 0.00 -5.26 2.46
CA LYS A 13 1.32 -5.80 2.81
C LYS A 13 1.77 -6.84 1.78
N PRO A 14 2.80 -6.54 0.96
CA PRO A 14 3.42 -7.54 0.10
C PRO A 14 4.14 -8.58 0.96
N ARG A 15 3.92 -9.88 0.67
CA ARG A 15 4.57 -11.00 1.38
C ARG A 15 5.95 -11.36 0.81
N ARG A 16 6.32 -10.74 -0.30
CA ARG A 16 7.54 -10.96 -1.09
C ARG A 16 8.06 -9.59 -1.54
N PHE A 17 9.37 -9.48 -1.75
CA PHE A 17 9.96 -8.33 -2.42
C PHE A 17 9.35 -8.12 -3.81
N LEU A 18 8.79 -6.94 -4.05
CA LEU A 18 8.08 -6.61 -5.29
C LEU A 18 9.03 -6.35 -6.47
N GLY A 19 10.29 -5.97 -6.20
CA GLY A 19 11.18 -5.42 -7.22
C GLY A 19 10.87 -3.96 -7.55
N SER A 20 11.83 -3.25 -8.13
CA SER A 20 11.72 -1.81 -8.41
C SER A 20 10.54 -1.48 -9.35
N ASP A 21 10.27 -2.34 -10.33
CA ASP A 21 9.25 -2.11 -11.35
C ASP A 21 7.83 -2.20 -10.77
N ASN A 22 7.49 -3.32 -10.11
CA ASN A 22 6.19 -3.47 -9.45
C ASN A 22 6.02 -2.47 -8.30
N PHE A 23 7.10 -2.15 -7.59
CA PHE A 23 7.05 -1.13 -6.54
C PHE A 23 6.66 0.24 -7.12
N ALA A 24 7.32 0.69 -8.20
CA ALA A 24 7.01 1.95 -8.84
C ALA A 24 5.55 1.99 -9.35
N LYS A 25 5.09 0.90 -9.97
CA LYS A 25 3.72 0.77 -10.47
C LYS A 25 2.68 0.85 -9.35
N ILE A 26 2.87 0.10 -8.26
CA ILE A 26 1.96 0.11 -7.10
C ILE A 26 2.02 1.47 -6.40
N ALA A 27 3.21 2.04 -6.21
CA ALA A 27 3.37 3.36 -5.59
C ALA A 27 2.65 4.45 -6.39
N SER A 28 2.70 4.40 -7.72
CA SER A 28 1.98 5.34 -8.59
C SER A 28 0.46 5.20 -8.45
N ILE A 29 -0.07 3.97 -8.40
CA ILE A 29 -1.50 3.71 -8.23
C ILE A 29 -1.97 4.18 -6.85
N VAL A 30 -1.24 3.80 -5.80
CA VAL A 30 -1.54 4.15 -4.41
C VAL A 30 -1.56 5.67 -4.23
N ARG A 31 -0.56 6.39 -4.77
CA ARG A 31 -0.54 7.86 -4.77
C ARG A 31 -1.72 8.49 -5.51
N GLY A 32 -2.18 7.89 -6.60
CA GLY A 32 -3.38 8.34 -7.32
C GLY A 32 -4.68 8.19 -6.53
N MET A 33 -4.69 7.33 -5.51
CA MET A 33 -5.83 7.10 -4.61
C MET A 33 -5.69 7.81 -3.26
N ASP A 34 -4.87 8.87 -3.21
CA ASP A 34 -4.51 9.60 -1.97
C ASP A 34 -3.85 8.69 -0.91
N GLY A 35 -3.30 7.56 -1.33
CA GLY A 35 -2.60 6.61 -0.49
C GLY A 35 -1.11 6.91 -0.37
N ASP A 36 -0.48 6.27 0.61
CA ASP A 36 0.95 6.39 0.87
C ASP A 36 1.63 5.03 1.01
N TYR A 37 2.96 5.08 0.93
CA TYR A 37 3.82 3.98 1.29
C TYR A 37 4.49 4.24 2.65
N VAL A 38 4.33 3.29 3.58
CA VAL A 38 4.97 3.31 4.89
C VAL A 38 6.23 2.44 4.82
N SER A 39 7.41 3.06 4.91
CA SER A 39 8.69 2.36 5.00
C SER A 39 8.97 1.96 6.45
N ALA A 40 8.77 0.68 6.77
CA ALA A 40 8.95 0.12 8.11
C ALA A 40 9.78 -1.19 8.07
N GLY A 41 10.67 -1.32 7.09
CA GLY A 41 11.50 -2.51 6.87
C GLY A 41 10.66 -3.77 6.64
N LYS A 42 10.72 -4.73 7.58
CA LYS A 42 9.91 -5.98 7.53
C LYS A 42 8.40 -5.73 7.63
N GLN A 43 8.01 -4.55 8.09
CA GLN A 43 6.62 -4.14 8.21
C GLN A 43 6.20 -3.16 7.13
N SER A 44 7.02 -2.89 6.12
CA SER A 44 6.65 -1.97 5.05
C SER A 44 5.35 -2.40 4.37
N HIS A 45 4.47 -1.43 4.15
CA HIS A 45 3.15 -1.65 3.57
C HIS A 45 2.67 -0.38 2.88
N PHE A 46 1.75 -0.55 1.93
CA PHE A 46 1.01 0.56 1.37
C PHE A 46 -0.25 0.78 2.21
N ARG A 47 -0.66 2.04 2.33
CA ARG A 47 -1.94 2.45 2.93
C ARG A 47 -2.75 3.18 1.87
N ILE A 48 -4.01 2.82 1.72
CA ILE A 48 -4.94 3.50 0.82
C ILE A 48 -6.09 3.97 1.69
N PRO A 49 -6.34 5.28 1.84
CA PRO A 49 -7.50 5.75 2.60
C PRO A 49 -8.78 5.22 1.95
N LYS A 50 -9.73 4.80 2.79
CA LYS A 50 -11.08 4.54 2.30
C LYS A 50 -11.75 5.89 2.13
N THR A 51 -11.60 6.51 0.96
CA THR A 51 -12.39 7.69 0.61
C THR A 51 -13.86 7.30 0.72
N LYS A 52 -14.54 7.89 1.72
CA LYS A 52 -16.00 7.87 1.82
C LYS A 52 -16.54 8.64 0.61
N THR A 53 -16.83 7.93 -0.47
CA THR A 53 -17.85 8.38 -1.43
C THR A 53 -19.21 8.29 -0.76
#